data_AF-A0A946K985-F1
#
_entry.id   AF-A0A946K985-F1
#
_cell.length_a   1.000
_cell.length_b   1.000
_cell.length_c   1.000
_cell.angle_alpha   90.00
_cell.angle_beta   90.00
_cell.angle_gamma   90.00
#
_symmetry.space_group_name_H-M   'P 1'
#
loop_
_entity.id
_entity.type
_entity.pdbx_description
1 polymer ?
#
loop_
_entity_poly.entity_id
_entity_poly.type
_entity_poly.pdbx_seq_one_letter_code
_entity_poly.pdbx_strand_id
1 'polypeptide(L)'
;MKTKISIPWPPSTWILLVAILCVVGWALPVLAEIEVSAKQEDVPAHIQNFLQTSCVDCHDGPEGEAGFDISAVLSNGIDLQETKRDQPWVRIIDRVVSGEMPPREADQPNTKDRNEF
;
A
#
# COMPACT_ATOMS: atom_id res chain seq x y z
N MET A 1 35.03 49.47 -12.47
CA MET A 1 35.38 48.85 -13.77
C MET A 1 34.20 47.98 -14.19
N LYS A 2 33.49 48.34 -15.26
CA LYS A 2 32.33 47.60 -15.78
C LYS A 2 32.73 47.07 -17.16
N THR A 3 33.11 45.81 -17.24
CA THR A 3 33.49 45.16 -18.50
C THR A 3 32.23 44.80 -19.27
N LYS A 4 31.97 45.53 -20.36
CA LYS A 4 30.95 45.14 -21.35
C LYS A 4 31.49 43.94 -22.12
N ILE A 5 30.93 42.76 -21.87
CA ILE A 5 31.19 41.56 -22.67
C ILE A 5 30.29 41.65 -23.90
N SER A 6 30.86 42.01 -25.04
CA SER A 6 30.20 42.00 -26.34
C SER A 6 30.37 40.62 -26.97
N ILE A 7 29.31 39.81 -26.94
CA ILE A 7 29.25 38.49 -27.58
C ILE A 7 28.79 38.68 -29.04
N PRO A 8 29.60 38.33 -30.06
CA PRO A 8 29.24 38.54 -31.45
C PRO A 8 28.68 37.23 -32.02
N TRP A 9 27.47 36.85 -31.62
CA TRP A 9 26.84 35.66 -32.18
C TRP A 9 25.76 36.04 -33.19
N PRO A 10 25.83 35.54 -34.44
CA PRO A 10 24.86 35.87 -35.47
C PRO A 10 23.48 35.31 -35.08
N PRO A 11 22.37 35.99 -35.42
CA PRO A 11 21.01 35.62 -34.97
C PRO A 11 20.61 34.19 -35.34
N SER A 12 21.24 33.58 -36.35
CA SER A 12 21.08 32.18 -36.73
C SER A 12 21.57 31.17 -35.67
N THR A 13 22.61 31.51 -34.91
CA THR A 13 23.12 30.65 -33.84
C THR A 13 22.20 30.61 -32.61
N TRP A 14 21.45 31.68 -32.35
CA TRP A 14 20.43 31.71 -31.30
C TRP A 14 19.20 30.88 -31.68
N ILE A 15 18.78 30.94 -32.94
CA ILE A 15 17.66 30.14 -33.46
C ILE A 15 17.98 28.64 -33.39
N LEU A 16 19.21 28.25 -33.74
CA LEU A 16 19.67 26.86 -33.66
C LEU A 16 19.76 26.37 -32.21
N LEU A 17 20.24 27.19 -31.28
CA LEU A 17 20.30 26.82 -29.86
C LEU A 17 18.93 26.67 -29.21
N VAL A 18 17.97 27.55 -29.54
CA VAL A 18 16.58 27.43 -29.11
C VAL A 18 15.92 26.18 -29.72
N ALA A 19 16.14 25.91 -31.00
CA ALA A 19 15.60 24.72 -31.66
C ALA A 19 16.16 23.41 -31.06
N ILE A 20 17.46 23.35 -30.74
CA ILE A 20 18.08 22.20 -30.09
C ILE A 20 17.54 22.02 -28.65
N LEU A 21 17.34 23.11 -27.89
CA LEU A 21 16.69 23.07 -26.58
C LEU A 21 15.23 22.56 -26.65
N CYS A 22 14.48 22.94 -27.69
CA CYS A 22 13.13 22.42 -27.92
C CYS A 22 13.11 20.93 -28.30
N VAL A 23 14.08 20.43 -29.07
CA VAL A 23 14.15 19.01 -29.46
C VAL A 23 14.61 18.12 -28.31
N VAL A 24 15.58 18.57 -27.50
CA VAL A 24 16.06 17.81 -26.33
C VAL A 24 15.04 17.82 -25.19
N GLY A 25 14.28 18.91 -25.03
CA GLY A 25 13.17 18.98 -24.08
C GLY A 25 11.98 18.07 -24.44
N TRP A 26 11.86 17.65 -25.71
CA TRP A 26 10.77 16.77 -26.16
C TRP A 26 11.12 15.28 -26.11
N ALA A 27 12.42 14.94 -26.04
CA ALA A 27 12.93 13.57 -26.13
C ALA A 27 13.36 12.97 -24.78
N LEU A 28 13.22 13.70 -23.67
CA LEU A 28 13.23 13.05 -22.37
C LEU A 28 11.87 12.35 -22.22
N PRO A 29 11.81 11.01 -22.22
CA PRO A 29 10.60 10.37 -21.79
C PRO A 29 10.37 10.88 -20.36
N VAL A 30 9.23 11.54 -20.16
CA VAL A 30 8.59 11.58 -18.85
C VAL A 30 8.78 10.18 -18.28
N LEU A 31 9.55 10.04 -17.20
CA LEU A 31 9.55 8.80 -16.44
C LEU A 31 8.11 8.67 -15.98
N ALA A 32 7.33 7.90 -16.73
CA ALA A 32 5.99 7.52 -16.35
C ALA A 32 6.13 6.94 -14.95
N GLU A 33 5.48 7.60 -14.00
CA GLU A 33 5.23 7.03 -12.70
C GLU A 33 4.58 5.67 -12.96
N ILE A 34 5.32 4.61 -12.68
CA ILE A 34 4.79 3.27 -12.64
C ILE A 34 3.89 3.25 -11.40
N GLU A 35 2.67 3.74 -11.58
CA GLU A 35 1.59 3.49 -10.63
C GLU A 35 1.34 1.98 -10.71
N VAL A 36 2.05 1.26 -9.85
CA VAL A 36 1.71 -0.12 -9.51
C VAL A 36 0.36 -0.02 -8.82
N SER A 37 -0.70 -0.11 -9.62
CA SER A 37 -2.05 -0.35 -9.12
C SER A 37 -2.00 -1.68 -8.40
N ALA A 38 -1.93 -1.63 -7.08
CA ALA A 38 -2.07 -2.81 -6.24
C ALA A 38 -3.44 -3.40 -6.57
N LYS A 39 -3.43 -4.53 -7.26
CA LYS A 39 -4.63 -5.32 -7.53
C LYS A 39 -5.12 -5.81 -6.17
N GLN A 40 -6.07 -5.10 -5.59
CA GLN A 40 -6.80 -5.55 -4.41
C GLN A 40 -7.40 -6.92 -4.74
N GLU A 41 -6.84 -7.98 -4.17
CA GLU A 41 -7.36 -9.33 -4.36
C GLU A 41 -8.49 -9.56 -3.36
N ASP A 42 -9.58 -10.17 -3.84
CA ASP A 42 -10.65 -10.59 -2.95
C ASP A 42 -10.07 -11.53 -1.88
N VAL A 43 -10.38 -11.23 -0.62
CA VAL A 43 -9.96 -12.05 0.51
C VAL A 43 -10.53 -13.47 0.32
N PRO A 44 -9.74 -14.54 0.45
CA PRO A 44 -10.25 -15.90 0.29
C PRO A 44 -11.43 -16.17 1.23
N ALA A 45 -12.45 -16.90 0.75
CA ALA A 45 -13.69 -17.12 1.49
C ALA A 45 -13.49 -17.73 2.88
N HIS A 46 -12.51 -18.63 3.05
CA HIS A 46 -12.21 -19.23 4.35
C HIS A 46 -11.64 -18.21 5.36
N ILE A 47 -10.80 -17.27 4.88
CA ILE A 47 -10.29 -16.17 5.71
C ILE A 47 -11.42 -15.22 6.09
N GLN A 48 -12.29 -14.85 5.15
CA GLN A 48 -13.46 -14.03 5.46
C GLN A 48 -14.35 -14.68 6.53
N ASN A 49 -14.60 -15.98 6.40
CA ASN A 49 -15.40 -16.73 7.38
C ASN A 49 -14.74 -16.79 8.76
N PHE A 50 -13.41 -16.99 8.80
CA PHE A 50 -12.65 -16.97 10.05
C PHE A 50 -12.76 -15.60 10.75
N LEU A 51 -12.53 -14.51 10.02
CA LEU A 51 -12.64 -13.15 10.55
C LEU A 51 -14.04 -12.86 11.08
N GLN A 52 -15.08 -13.27 10.34
CA GLN A 52 -16.47 -13.10 10.78
C GLN A 52 -16.79 -13.90 12.04
N THR A 53 -16.29 -15.14 12.17
CA THR A 53 -16.66 -16.04 13.26
C THR A 53 -15.81 -15.83 14.52
N SER A 54 -14.57 -15.35 14.37
CA SER A 54 -13.59 -15.33 15.46
C SER A 54 -13.02 -13.94 15.77
N CYS A 55 -13.35 -12.91 15.00
CA CYS A 55 -12.79 -11.57 15.23
C CYS A 55 -13.86 -10.50 15.41
N VAL A 56 -14.94 -10.54 14.62
CA VAL A 56 -15.96 -9.47 14.57
C VAL A 56 -16.59 -9.20 15.93
N ASP A 57 -16.90 -10.22 16.73
CA ASP A 57 -17.58 -10.05 18.02
C ASP A 57 -16.89 -9.04 18.97
N CYS A 58 -15.56 -8.94 18.93
CA CYS A 58 -14.77 -8.02 19.75
C CYS A 58 -14.20 -6.82 18.96
N HIS A 59 -14.06 -6.94 17.65
CA HIS A 59 -13.33 -5.99 16.81
C HIS A 59 -14.21 -5.33 15.74
N ASP A 60 -15.52 -5.30 15.91
CA ASP A 60 -16.44 -4.63 14.97
C ASP A 60 -16.44 -3.11 15.14
N GLY A 61 -15.98 -2.40 14.12
CA GLY A 61 -16.03 -0.95 14.06
C GLY A 61 -14.92 -0.23 14.84
N PRO A 62 -14.96 1.12 14.88
CA PRO A 62 -13.87 1.94 15.38
C PRO A 62 -13.61 1.81 16.88
N GLU A 63 -14.57 1.28 17.64
CA GLU A 63 -14.48 1.04 19.08
C GLU A 63 -14.08 -0.40 19.43
N GLY A 64 -13.66 -1.18 18.43
CA GLY A 64 -13.18 -2.55 18.62
C GLY A 64 -12.05 -2.63 19.64
N GLU A 65 -11.98 -3.76 20.35
CA GLU A 65 -11.02 -3.97 21.42
C GLU A 65 -9.58 -3.66 20.97
N ALA A 66 -8.79 -3.09 21.90
CA ALA A 66 -7.43 -2.63 21.63
C ALA A 66 -7.30 -1.63 20.45
N GLY A 67 -8.40 -1.00 20.02
CA GLY A 67 -8.42 -0.06 18.89
C GLY A 67 -8.23 -0.74 17.53
N PHE A 68 -8.61 -2.01 17.41
CA PHE A 68 -8.54 -2.77 16.16
C PHE A 68 -9.95 -2.96 15.58
N ASP A 69 -10.14 -2.52 14.33
CA ASP A 69 -11.40 -2.58 13.59
C ASP A 69 -11.29 -3.57 12.41
N ILE A 70 -11.92 -4.73 12.54
CA ILE A 70 -11.94 -5.76 11.49
C ILE A 70 -12.97 -5.46 10.40
N SER A 71 -13.97 -4.62 10.67
CA SER A 71 -15.01 -4.26 9.71
C SER A 71 -14.43 -3.49 8.52
N ALA A 72 -13.42 -2.66 8.78
CA ALA A 72 -12.67 -1.94 7.76
C ALA A 72 -11.92 -2.90 6.82
N VAL A 73 -11.36 -3.99 7.38
CA VAL A 73 -10.67 -5.02 6.59
C VAL A 73 -11.66 -5.79 5.71
N LEU A 74 -12.82 -6.17 6.26
CA LEU A 74 -13.86 -6.88 5.51
C LEU A 74 -14.46 -6.01 4.39
N SER A 75 -14.58 -4.70 4.60
CA SER A 75 -15.18 -3.77 3.64
C SER A 75 -14.20 -3.33 2.55
N ASN A 76 -12.93 -3.12 2.91
CA ASN A 76 -11.91 -2.60 2.00
C ASN A 76 -11.03 -3.69 1.40
N GLY A 77 -11.19 -4.95 1.80
CA GLY A 77 -10.30 -6.04 1.41
C GLY A 77 -8.93 -5.98 2.08
N ILE A 78 -8.08 -6.95 1.77
CA ILE A 78 -6.71 -7.03 2.27
C ILE A 78 -5.76 -6.89 1.08
N ASP A 79 -4.90 -5.88 1.11
CA ASP A 79 -3.75 -5.85 0.20
C ASP A 79 -2.69 -6.82 0.73
N LEU A 80 -2.68 -8.05 0.18
CA LEU A 80 -1.76 -9.10 0.59
C LEU A 80 -0.28 -8.75 0.35
N GLN A 81 0.05 -7.78 -0.50
CA GLN A 81 1.44 -7.36 -0.73
C GLN A 81 1.91 -6.40 0.36
N GLU A 82 1.05 -5.45 0.75
CA GLU A 82 1.31 -4.55 1.88
C GLU A 82 1.28 -5.31 3.20
N THR A 83 0.26 -6.16 3.42
CA THR A 83 0.07 -6.95 4.64
C THR A 83 1.25 -7.86 4.97
N LYS A 84 1.92 -8.46 3.98
CA LYS A 84 3.12 -9.30 4.21
C LYS A 84 4.30 -8.54 4.78
N ARG A 85 4.33 -7.21 4.62
CA ARG A 85 5.39 -6.33 5.13
C ARG A 85 4.95 -5.52 6.34
N ASP A 86 3.67 -5.62 6.70
CA ASP A 86 3.07 -4.87 7.78
C ASP A 86 3.26 -5.60 9.13
N GLN A 87 4.04 -4.98 10.02
CA GLN A 87 4.37 -5.50 11.35
C GLN A 87 3.11 -5.78 12.20
N PRO A 88 2.11 -4.89 12.24
CA PRO A 88 0.79 -5.16 12.77
C PRO A 88 0.16 -6.49 12.33
N TRP A 89 0.17 -6.81 11.04
CA TRP A 89 -0.45 -8.03 10.53
C TRP A 89 0.29 -9.30 10.93
N VAL A 90 1.63 -9.26 10.94
CA VAL A 90 2.44 -10.35 11.49
C VAL A 90 2.04 -10.63 12.95
N ARG A 91 1.87 -9.57 13.76
CA ARG A 91 1.44 -9.71 15.15
C ARG A 91 0.04 -10.32 15.27
N ILE A 92 -0.90 -9.96 14.40
CA ILE A 92 -2.25 -10.53 14.41
C ILE A 92 -2.18 -12.05 14.17
N ILE A 93 -1.46 -12.46 13.12
CA ILE A 93 -1.27 -13.88 12.79
C ILE A 93 -0.61 -14.62 13.96
N ASP A 94 0.47 -14.07 14.54
CA ASP A 94 1.16 -14.68 15.67
C ASP A 94 0.24 -14.91 16.86
N ARG A 95 -0.63 -13.95 17.18
CA ARG A 95 -1.59 -14.06 18.30
C ARG A 95 -2.70 -15.08 18.03
N VAL A 96 -3.15 -15.19 16.77
CA VAL A 96 -4.11 -16.22 16.38
C VAL A 96 -3.47 -17.60 16.47
N VAL A 97 -2.26 -17.77 15.92
CA VAL A 97 -1.54 -19.05 15.92
C VAL A 97 -1.14 -19.46 17.34
N SER A 98 -0.78 -18.52 18.21
CA SER A 98 -0.41 -18.79 19.61
C SER A 98 -1.61 -19.14 20.51
N GLY A 99 -2.85 -18.97 20.03
CA GLY A 99 -4.04 -19.17 20.85
C GLY A 99 -4.33 -18.03 21.81
N GLU A 100 -3.74 -16.85 21.59
CA GLU A 100 -4.08 -15.64 22.34
C GLU A 100 -5.35 -14.95 21.84
N MET A 101 -5.67 -15.15 20.55
CA MET A 101 -6.89 -14.65 19.93
C MET A 101 -7.72 -15.80 19.33
N PRO A 102 -9.05 -15.82 19.56
CA PRO A 102 -9.82 -14.98 20.50
C PRO A 102 -9.34 -15.13 21.96
N PRO A 103 -9.74 -14.25 22.90
CA PRO A 103 -9.39 -14.42 24.32
C PRO A 103 -9.95 -15.74 24.88
N ARG A 104 -9.34 -16.28 25.94
CA ARG A 104 -9.66 -17.62 26.47
C ARG A 104 -11.12 -17.77 26.92
N GLU A 105 -11.74 -16.66 27.29
CA GLU A 105 -13.12 -16.56 27.75
C GLU A 105 -14.13 -16.53 26.60
N ALA A 106 -13.68 -16.32 25.36
CA ALA A 106 -14.48 -16.35 24.14
C ALA A 106 -14.40 -17.71 23.43
N ASP A 107 -15.34 -17.95 22.52
CA ASP A 107 -15.38 -19.16 21.72
C ASP A 107 -14.12 -19.27 20.85
N GLN A 108 -13.38 -20.36 21.04
CA GLN A 108 -12.13 -20.60 20.33
C GLN A 108 -12.37 -21.31 19.00
N PRO A 109 -11.71 -20.88 17.90
CA PRO A 109 -11.72 -21.67 16.68
C PRO A 109 -11.03 -23.00 16.92
N ASN A 110 -11.49 -24.02 16.21
CA ASN A 110 -10.85 -25.32 16.23
C ASN A 110 -9.44 -25.24 15.61
N THR A 111 -8.62 -26.26 15.86
CA THR A 111 -7.22 -26.29 15.40
C THR A 111 -7.08 -26.19 13.88
N LYS A 112 -8.03 -26.72 13.11
CA LYS A 112 -7.98 -26.68 11.65
C LYS A 112 -8.16 -25.24 11.17
N ASP A 113 -9.24 -24.60 11.59
CA ASP A 113 -9.56 -23.24 11.15
C ASP A 113 -8.47 -22.24 11.56
N ARG A 114 -7.88 -22.43 12.75
CA ARG A 114 -6.73 -21.63 13.22
C ARG A 114 -5.47 -21.80 12.36
N ASN A 115 -5.19 -23.01 11.88
CA ASN A 115 -4.00 -23.29 11.09
C ASN A 115 -4.18 -22.94 9.60
N GLU A 116 -5.42 -22.76 9.15
CA GLU A 116 -5.77 -22.33 7.79
C GLU A 116 -5.89 -20.80 7.66
N PHE A 117 -5.83 -20.06 8.77
CA PHE A 117 -5.73 -18.60 8.82
C PHE A 117 -4.29 -18.12 8.57
#